data_AF-A0A937DUK0-F1
#
_entry.id   AF-A0A937DUK0-F1
#
_cell.length_a   1.000
_cell.length_b   1.000
_cell.length_c   1.000
_cell.angle_alpha   90.00
_cell.angle_beta   90.00
_cell.angle_gamma   90.00
#
_symmetry.space_group_name_H-M   'P 1'
#
loop_
_entity.id
_entity.type
_entity.pdbx_description
1 polymer ?
#
loop_
_entity_poly.entity_id
_entity_poly.type
_entity_poly.pdbx_seq_one_letter_code
_entity_poly.pdbx_strand_id
1 'polypeptide(L)' 'ARAAAAPADRAWRCTACGAHHEAWRPVCESCGAFGTLQWRAPGTYGQILPPESANQVRPAAALPTPASSSSPP' A
#
# COMPACT_ATOMS: atom_id res chain seq x y z
N ALA A 1 -23.17 -19.22 -13.10
CA ALA A 1 -22.53 -17.90 -13.25
C ALA A 1 -21.61 -17.67 -12.06
N ARG A 2 -20.32 -17.36 -12.26
CA ARG A 2 -19.39 -17.00 -11.17
C ARG A 2 -19.17 -15.48 -11.19
N ALA A 3 -19.87 -14.75 -10.33
CA ALA A 3 -19.67 -13.33 -10.10
C ALA A 3 -18.75 -13.11 -8.89
N ALA A 4 -17.50 -13.59 -8.97
CA ALA A 4 -16.60 -13.64 -7.80
C ALA A 4 -15.29 -12.86 -7.96
N ALA A 5 -15.19 -11.97 -8.96
CA ALA A 5 -14.00 -11.14 -9.13
C ALA A 5 -14.31 -9.84 -9.87
N ALA A 6 -15.13 -8.97 -9.28
CA ALA A 6 -15.11 -7.56 -9.67
C ALA A 6 -14.04 -6.87 -8.82
N PRO A 7 -13.03 -6.20 -9.42
CA PRO A 7 -12.09 -5.39 -8.66
C PRO A 7 -12.86 -4.33 -7.85
N ALA A 8 -12.41 -4.04 -6.63
CA ALA A 8 -13.07 -3.07 -5.76
C ALA A 8 -13.36 -1.76 -6.51
N ASP A 9 -14.48 -1.11 -6.21
CA ASP A 9 -14.81 0.14 -6.90
C ASP A 9 -13.82 1.25 -6.53
N ARG A 10 -13.60 2.18 -7.45
CA ARG A 10 -12.70 3.32 -7.24
C ARG A 10 -13.28 4.21 -6.14
N ALA A 11 -12.51 4.48 -5.08
CA ALA A 11 -13.03 5.24 -3.94
C ALA A 11 -12.04 6.30 -3.45
N TRP A 12 -12.59 7.36 -2.85
CA TRP A 12 -11.86 8.35 -2.08
C TRP A 12 -11.79 7.91 -0.63
N ARG A 13 -10.61 7.95 -0.02
CA ARG A 13 -10.44 7.62 1.40
C ARG A 13 -9.85 8.80 2.16
N CYS A 14 -10.48 9.15 3.27
CA CYS A 14 -9.94 10.16 4.19
C CYS A 14 -8.72 9.60 4.93
N THR A 15 -7.57 10.28 4.85
CA THR A 15 -6.35 9.88 5.56
C THR A 15 -6.40 10.18 7.06
N ALA A 16 -7.32 11.04 7.51
CA ALA A 16 -7.46 11.39 8.93
C ALA A 16 -8.34 10.41 9.72
N CYS A 17 -9.48 9.98 9.17
CA CYS A 17 -10.40 9.07 9.87
C CYS A 17 -10.63 7.72 9.17
N GLY A 18 -10.15 7.56 7.93
CA GLY A 18 -10.32 6.33 7.17
C GLY A 18 -11.66 6.17 6.45
N ALA A 19 -12.57 7.14 6.55
CA ALA A 19 -13.87 7.11 5.88
C ALA A 19 -13.74 7.00 4.35
N HIS A 20 -14.62 6.22 3.73
CA HIS A 20 -14.73 6.07 2.28
C HIS A 20 -15.79 7.02 1.72
N HIS A 21 -15.52 7.58 0.56
CA HIS A 21 -16.40 8.49 -0.15
C HIS A 21 -16.44 8.11 -1.64
N GLU A 22 -17.63 8.16 -2.22
CA GLU A 22 -17.89 7.91 -3.65
C GLU A 22 -17.32 9.04 -4.52
N ALA A 23 -17.38 10.28 -4.04
CA ALA A 23 -16.96 11.48 -4.75
C ALA A 23 -15.91 12.27 -3.96
N TRP A 24 -15.00 12.93 -4.70
CA TRP A 24 -14.04 13.84 -4.09
C TRP A 24 -14.71 15.10 -3.57
N ARG A 25 -14.25 15.58 -2.42
CA ARG A 25 -14.65 16.87 -1.84
C ARG A 25 -13.46 17.51 -1.11
N PRO A 26 -13.45 18.85 -0.95
CA PRO A 26 -12.42 19.53 -0.18
C PRO A 26 -12.45 19.15 1.31
N VAL A 27 -13.61 18.74 1.85
CA VAL A 27 -13.81 18.42 3.28
C VAL A 27 -14.45 17.04 3.45
N CYS A 28 -13.91 16.25 4.36
CA CYS A 28 -14.46 14.96 4.76
C CYS A 28 -15.81 15.13 5.48
N GLU A 29 -16.85 14.44 5.02
CA GLU A 29 -18.18 14.49 5.65
C GLU A 29 -18.23 13.80 7.02
N SER A 30 -17.32 12.85 7.25
CA SER A 30 -17.30 12.07 8.48
C SER A 30 -16.60 12.80 9.63
N CYS A 31 -15.48 13.50 9.36
CA CYS A 31 -14.69 14.13 10.42
C CYS A 31 -14.43 15.63 10.23
N GLY A 32 -14.86 16.24 9.12
CA GLY A 32 -14.66 17.67 8.86
C GLY A 32 -13.23 18.08 8.48
N ALA A 33 -12.29 17.14 8.31
CA ALA A 33 -10.93 17.46 7.92
C ALA A 33 -10.87 17.94 6.45
N PHE A 34 -10.13 19.03 6.20
CA PHE A 34 -9.92 19.61 4.87
C PHE A 34 -8.70 18.98 4.18
N GLY A 35 -8.80 18.69 2.89
CA GLY A 35 -7.69 18.24 2.05
C GLY A 35 -7.19 16.82 2.34
N THR A 36 -7.94 16.03 3.11
CA THR A 36 -7.54 14.67 3.53
C THR A 36 -8.09 13.55 2.65
N LEU A 37 -8.96 13.86 1.68
CA LEU A 37 -9.50 12.88 0.74
C LEU A 37 -8.45 12.54 -0.32
N GLN A 38 -7.98 11.30 -0.28
CA GLN A 38 -7.00 10.76 -1.21
C GLN A 38 -7.64 9.72 -2.12
N TRP A 39 -7.34 9.80 -3.42
CA TRP A 39 -7.78 8.81 -4.39
C TRP A 39 -7.12 7.46 -4.09
N ARG A 40 -7.91 6.39 -4.17
CA ARG A 40 -7.40 5.02 -4.10
C ARG A 40 -7.87 4.29 -5.35
N ALA A 41 -6.90 4.05 -6.24
CA ALA A 41 -7.13 3.17 -7.37
C ALA A 41 -7.37 1.73 -6.88
N PRO A 42 -8.19 0.95 -7.59
CA PRO A 42 -8.36 -0.46 -7.28
C PRO A 42 -7.08 -1.25 -7.61
N GLY A 43 -6.45 -1.76 -6.56
CA GLY A 43 -5.20 -2.54 -6.55
C GLY A 43 -4.39 -2.15 -5.30
N THR A 44 -4.05 -3.01 -4.33
CA THR A 44 -3.58 -4.41 -4.38
C THR A 44 -4.09 -5.22 -3.17
N TYR A 45 -5.13 -4.76 -2.46
CA TYR A 45 -5.74 -5.55 -1.38
C TYR A 45 -6.73 -6.56 -1.96
N GLY A 46 -6.20 -7.65 -2.53
CA GLY A 46 -7.03 -8.70 -3.12
C GLY A 46 -6.35 -9.52 -4.22
N GLN A 47 -5.13 -9.17 -4.63
CA GLN A 47 -4.28 -10.16 -5.29
C GLN A 47 -3.71 -11.05 -4.18
N ILE A 48 -4.41 -12.14 -3.87
CA ILE A 48 -3.76 -13.31 -3.29
C ILE A 48 -2.76 -13.73 -4.37
N LEU A 49 -1.51 -13.29 -4.27
CA LEU A 49 -0.46 -13.83 -5.10
C LEU A 49 -0.48 -15.36 -4.87
N PRO A 50 -0.53 -16.19 -5.92
CA PRO A 50 -0.27 -17.61 -5.73
C PRO A 50 1.09 -17.76 -5.02
N PRO A 51 1.22 -18.73 -4.09
CA PRO A 51 2.38 -18.80 -3.17
C PRO A 51 3.73 -18.84 -3.90
N GLU A 52 3.75 -19.28 -5.16
CA GLU A 52 4.93 -19.31 -6.03
C GLU A 52 5.53 -17.92 -6.35
N SER A 53 4.73 -16.86 -6.35
CA SER A 53 5.19 -15.50 -6.68
C SER A 53 5.80 -14.77 -5.48
N ALA A 54 5.46 -15.17 -4.23
CA ALA A 54 6.03 -14.60 -3.02
C ALA A 54 7.50 -15.02 -2.76
N ASN A 55 7.93 -16.14 -3.35
CA ASN A 55 9.30 -16.67 -3.20
C ASN A 55 10.33 -16.01 -4.16
N GLN A 56 9.90 -15.04 -4.98
CA GLN A 56 10.74 -14.41 -6.01
C GLN A 56 11.28 -13.04 -5.56
N VAL A 57 11.09 -12.66 -4.29
CA VAL A 57 11.71 -11.48 -3.70
C VAL A 57 13.20 -11.77 -3.54
N ARG A 58 13.96 -11.45 -4.59
CA ARG A 58 15.42 -11.51 -4.60
C ARG A 58 15.93 -10.62 -3.45
N PRO A 59 16.66 -11.14 -2.45
CA PRO A 59 17.26 -10.28 -1.46
C PRO A 59 18.24 -9.35 -2.18
N ALA A 60 18.13 -8.05 -1.93
CA ALA A 60 19.14 -7.09 -2.37
C ALA A 60 20.49 -7.60 -1.85
N ALA A 61 21.40 -7.92 -2.77
CA ALA A 61 22.73 -8.37 -2.43
C ALA A 61 23.33 -7.39 -1.41
N ALA A 62 23.70 -7.91 -0.24
CA ALA A 62 24.37 -7.15 0.79
C ALA A 62 25.57 -6.46 0.14
N LEU A 63 25.58 -5.13 0.17
CA LEU A 63 26.78 -4.34 -0.10
C LEU A 63 27.87 -4.87 0.86
N PRO A 64 29.10 -5.15 0.39
CA PRO A 64 30.14 -5.60 1.29
C PRO A 64 30.43 -4.50 2.31
N THR A 65 30.33 -4.85 3.59
CA THR A 65 30.79 -4.01 4.70
C THR A 65 32.30 -3.80 4.54
N PRO A 66 32.83 -2.57 4.61
CA PRO A 66 34.27 -2.38 4.68
C PRO A 66 34.78 -2.99 5.99
N ALA A 67 35.71 -3.93 5.90
CA ALA A 67 36.35 -4.54 7.04
C ALA A 67 37.07 -3.46 7.86
N SER A 68 36.58 -3.20 9.07
CA SER A 68 37.36 -2.51 10.09
C SER A 68 38.52 -3.42 10.48
N SER A 69 39.71 -3.17 9.92
CA SER A 69 40.96 -3.73 10.41
C SER A 69 41.22 -3.20 11.82
N SER A 70 40.87 -3.98 12.83
CA SER A 70 41.43 -3.83 14.16
C SER A 70 42.82 -4.48 14.16
N SER A 71 43.87 -3.66 14.28
CA SER A 71 45.21 -4.14 14.69
C SER A 71 45.30 -4.10 16.23
N PRO A 72 45.78 -5.18 16.88
CA PRO A 72 46.28 -5.14 18.25
C PRO A 72 47.80 -5.39 18.31
N PRO A 73 48.39 -5.35 19.52
CA PRO A 73 48.60 -4.18 20.39
C PRO A 73 49.86 -3.36 20.02
#